data_AF-A0A7Y5J2V2-F1
#
_entry.id   AF-A0A7Y5J2V2-F1
#
_cell.length_a   1.000
_cell.length_b   1.000
_cell.length_c   1.000
_cell.angle_alpha   90.00
_cell.angle_beta   90.00
_cell.angle_gamma   90.00
#
_symmetry.space_group_name_H-M   'P 1'
#
loop_
_entity.id
_entity.type
_entity.pdbx_description
1 polymer ?
#
loop_
_entity_poly.entity_id
_entity_poly.type
_entity_poly.pdbx_seq_one_letter_code
_entity_poly.pdbx_strand_id
1 'polypeptide(L)'
;MVNIFIHYNKESKKDTEFFEEIEKRIKILCHKQIINSYWHTGEILAGDDIDVVVRQQIGIAQIALLLISSDYFSDEYCQEIHALIVRQKTQHNLVVVPVLLRLCDLAGTDIEKYKALPEENSGNQFLNQWSDKDEAYTNIEISIRKLAEKIQTNPGDNSRKQQLQELLLGFNFKNEVPLYSKYIRTNRTVHAVLMQGTSKCSHGLLLHRIVGKSKKEIWVNLGSNVHAVSTENIWKIIGEALDVRIPLPASVCSQLGEVMAGDTELVIRFDPIERYHLDQLREFWKSLLNGLAPFKAYLNKPLYFYLVDRNGIGEVNIDLLCCDNLLTKDDVLYLQIQKLSRDDFENWLYEKLNDIPGSEVLEKIEAHRHEIMSGQEAFVGEVIEKICEVCGVVPDVVLH
;
A
#
# COMPACT_ATOMS: atom_id res chain seq x y z
N MET A 1 -15.16 -16.19 8.94
CA MET A 1 -15.10 -16.47 10.39
C MET A 1 -13.90 -15.74 10.97
N VAL A 2 -14.02 -15.14 12.17
CA VAL A 2 -13.02 -14.21 12.72
C VAL A 2 -12.08 -14.93 13.69
N ASN A 3 -10.77 -14.83 13.46
CA ASN A 3 -9.73 -15.32 14.37
C ASN A 3 -9.02 -14.14 15.03
N ILE A 4 -8.61 -14.30 16.29
CA ILE A 4 -7.90 -13.28 17.06
C ILE A 4 -6.48 -13.72 17.38
N PHE A 5 -5.50 -12.86 17.09
CA PHE A 5 -4.14 -12.95 17.60
C PHE A 5 -4.02 -12.05 18.84
N ILE A 6 -3.46 -12.56 19.94
CA ILE A 6 -3.27 -11.79 21.18
C ILE A 6 -1.80 -11.77 21.55
N HIS A 7 -1.27 -10.59 21.86
CA HIS A 7 0.11 -10.45 22.30
C HIS A 7 0.21 -9.52 23.50
N TYR A 8 0.98 -9.96 24.49
CA TYR A 8 1.17 -9.34 25.79
C TYR A 8 2.52 -9.76 26.36
N ASN A 9 2.99 -9.04 27.39
CA ASN A 9 4.19 -9.45 28.11
C ASN A 9 3.87 -10.61 29.07
N LYS A 10 4.17 -11.84 28.65
CA LYS A 10 3.93 -13.07 29.45
C LYS A 10 4.78 -13.18 30.71
N GLU A 11 5.93 -12.50 30.75
CA GLU A 11 6.84 -12.52 31.90
C GLU A 11 6.35 -11.55 33.01
N SER A 12 5.48 -10.59 32.67
CA SER A 12 4.83 -9.72 33.65
C SER A 12 3.61 -10.41 34.25
N LYS A 13 3.74 -10.87 35.50
CA LYS A 13 2.62 -11.45 36.27
C LYS A 13 1.38 -10.55 36.28
N LYS A 14 1.56 -9.23 36.35
CA LYS A 14 0.44 -8.27 36.35
C LYS A 14 -0.30 -8.28 35.02
N ASP A 15 0.43 -8.34 33.90
CA ASP A 15 -0.19 -8.35 32.57
C ASP A 15 -0.86 -9.70 32.30
N THR A 16 -0.29 -10.81 32.79
CA THR A 16 -0.90 -12.14 32.75
C THR A 16 -2.23 -12.19 33.51
N GLU A 17 -2.33 -11.57 34.70
CA GLU A 17 -3.59 -11.49 35.45
C GLU A 17 -4.69 -10.75 34.67
N PHE A 18 -4.36 -9.67 33.95
CA PHE A 18 -5.32 -9.00 33.06
C PHE A 18 -5.68 -9.85 31.84
N PHE A 19 -4.68 -10.52 31.25
CA PHE A 19 -4.88 -11.40 30.11
C PHE A 19 -5.85 -12.54 30.45
N GLU A 20 -5.71 -13.20 31.60
CA GLU A 20 -6.61 -14.29 32.00
C GLU A 20 -8.08 -13.86 32.06
N GLU A 21 -8.37 -12.64 32.53
CA GLU A 21 -9.74 -12.11 32.54
C GLU A 21 -10.24 -11.75 31.14
N ILE A 22 -9.39 -11.16 30.30
CA ILE A 22 -9.73 -10.88 28.89
C ILE A 22 -9.98 -12.20 28.15
N GLU A 23 -9.16 -13.22 28.37
CA GLU A 23 -9.25 -14.53 27.75
C GLU A 23 -10.60 -15.19 28.08
N LYS A 24 -11.10 -15.07 29.32
CA LYS A 24 -12.46 -15.51 29.67
C LYS A 24 -13.52 -14.85 28.81
N ARG A 25 -13.41 -13.55 28.52
CA ARG A 25 -14.35 -12.82 27.64
C ARG A 25 -14.23 -13.30 26.19
N ILE A 26 -13.02 -13.53 25.70
CA ILE A 26 -12.81 -14.10 24.36
C ILE A 26 -13.42 -15.50 24.25
N LYS A 27 -13.23 -16.37 25.25
CA LYS A 27 -13.85 -17.71 25.31
C LYS A 27 -15.39 -17.64 25.24
N ILE A 28 -16.00 -16.66 25.91
CA ILE A 28 -17.46 -16.42 25.81
C ILE A 28 -17.87 -16.11 24.36
N LEU A 29 -17.12 -15.26 23.66
CA LEU A 29 -17.38 -14.93 22.26
C LEU A 29 -17.14 -16.11 21.30
N CYS A 30 -16.18 -16.98 21.62
CA CYS A 30 -15.97 -18.23 20.90
C CYS A 30 -17.15 -19.19 21.06
N HIS A 31 -17.66 -19.38 22.29
CA HIS A 31 -18.84 -20.19 22.54
C HIS A 31 -20.10 -19.66 21.83
N LYS A 32 -20.20 -18.32 21.70
CA LYS A 32 -21.27 -17.65 20.92
C LYS A 32 -21.05 -17.73 19.40
N GLN A 33 -19.99 -18.38 18.92
CA GLN A 33 -19.61 -18.50 17.50
C GLN A 33 -19.37 -17.14 16.81
N ILE A 34 -19.13 -16.08 17.57
CA ILE A 34 -18.79 -14.74 17.05
C ILE A 34 -17.30 -14.70 16.71
N ILE A 35 -16.48 -15.39 17.50
CA ILE A 35 -15.05 -15.63 17.21
C ILE A 35 -14.92 -17.13 16.92
N ASN A 36 -14.14 -17.49 15.92
CA ASN A 36 -13.88 -18.89 15.59
C ASN A 36 -12.79 -19.48 16.48
N SER A 37 -11.65 -18.81 16.57
CA SER A 37 -10.56 -19.18 17.48
C SER A 37 -9.72 -17.97 17.88
N TYR A 38 -8.90 -18.14 18.90
CA TYR A 38 -7.87 -17.19 19.27
C TYR A 38 -6.55 -17.93 19.49
N TRP A 39 -5.45 -17.20 19.36
CA TRP A 39 -4.09 -17.67 19.63
C TRP A 39 -3.30 -16.56 20.32
N HIS A 40 -2.35 -16.91 21.19
CA HIS A 40 -1.47 -15.95 21.84
C HIS A 40 0.00 -16.38 21.86
N THR A 41 0.90 -15.41 21.96
CA THR A 41 2.36 -15.67 21.94
C THR A 41 2.87 -16.57 23.08
N GLY A 42 2.09 -16.75 24.15
CA GLY A 42 2.36 -17.76 25.18
C GLY A 42 2.29 -19.22 24.70
N GLU A 43 1.68 -19.50 23.55
CA GLU A 43 1.56 -20.85 22.97
C GLU A 43 2.81 -21.28 22.18
N ILE A 44 3.80 -20.40 22.01
CA ILE A 44 5.06 -20.73 21.32
C ILE A 44 5.85 -21.73 22.17
N LEU A 45 6.19 -22.87 21.59
CA LEU A 45 6.87 -23.98 22.27
C LEU A 45 8.39 -23.92 22.08
N ALA A 46 9.10 -24.63 22.96
CA ALA A 46 10.54 -24.79 22.82
C ALA A 46 10.88 -25.52 21.51
N GLY A 47 11.69 -24.88 20.66
CA GLY A 47 12.08 -25.40 19.35
C GLY A 47 11.33 -24.77 18.17
N ASP A 48 10.31 -23.96 18.42
CA ASP A 48 9.63 -23.21 17.37
C ASP A 48 10.51 -22.06 16.86
N ASP A 49 10.47 -21.85 15.54
CA ASP A 49 10.93 -20.59 14.95
C ASP A 49 9.85 -19.53 15.20
N ILE A 50 10.14 -18.65 16.15
CA ILE A 50 9.24 -17.61 16.64
C ILE A 50 8.72 -16.75 15.48
N ASP A 51 9.61 -16.33 14.58
CA ASP A 51 9.28 -15.48 13.45
C ASP A 51 8.30 -16.18 12.52
N VAL A 52 8.54 -17.45 12.23
CA VAL A 52 7.67 -18.25 11.36
C VAL A 52 6.30 -18.45 11.98
N VAL A 53 6.22 -18.85 13.25
CA VAL A 53 4.95 -19.12 13.94
C VAL A 53 4.12 -17.84 14.05
N VAL A 54 4.73 -16.74 14.48
CA VAL A 54 4.02 -15.47 14.65
C VAL A 54 3.49 -14.96 13.31
N ARG A 55 4.28 -15.02 12.23
CA ARG A 55 3.81 -14.63 10.89
C ARG A 55 2.65 -15.50 10.40
N GLN A 56 2.70 -16.81 10.65
CA GLN A 56 1.59 -17.70 10.30
C GLN A 56 0.32 -17.31 11.04
N GLN A 57 0.40 -17.06 12.35
CA GLN A 57 -0.76 -16.71 13.16
C GLN A 57 -1.32 -15.32 12.80
N ILE A 58 -0.44 -14.34 12.52
CA ILE A 58 -0.84 -13.03 11.98
C ILE A 58 -1.58 -13.20 10.65
N GLY A 59 -1.09 -14.07 9.77
CA GLY A 59 -1.73 -14.31 8.46
C GLY A 59 -3.10 -14.97 8.54
N ILE A 60 -3.43 -15.61 9.65
CA ILE A 60 -4.72 -16.29 9.89
C ILE A 60 -5.72 -15.38 10.63
N ALA A 61 -5.21 -14.44 11.44
CA ALA A 61 -6.00 -13.54 12.26
C ALA A 61 -6.62 -12.38 11.47
N GLN A 62 -7.80 -11.92 11.89
CA GLN A 62 -8.40 -10.68 11.39
C GLN A 62 -8.27 -9.55 12.40
N ILE A 63 -8.09 -9.88 13.68
CA ILE A 63 -7.90 -8.93 14.77
C ILE A 63 -6.62 -9.29 15.51
N ALA A 64 -5.75 -8.30 15.77
CA ALA A 64 -4.64 -8.41 16.70
C ALA A 64 -4.91 -7.55 17.93
N LEU A 65 -5.02 -8.19 19.10
CA LEU A 65 -5.12 -7.52 20.39
C LEU A 65 -3.73 -7.35 20.98
N LEU A 66 -3.30 -6.11 21.19
CA LEU A 66 -2.04 -5.79 21.87
C LEU A 66 -2.36 -5.34 23.29
N LEU A 67 -1.95 -6.12 24.30
CA LEU A 67 -2.22 -5.76 25.69
C LEU A 67 -1.08 -4.88 26.21
N ILE A 68 -1.33 -3.58 26.24
CA ILE A 68 -0.32 -2.54 26.45
C ILE A 68 -0.15 -2.22 27.93
N SER A 69 1.11 -2.18 28.37
CA SER A 69 1.52 -1.78 29.71
C SER A 69 2.93 -1.16 29.66
N SER A 70 3.41 -0.64 30.79
CA SER A 70 4.82 -0.25 30.93
C SER A 70 5.78 -1.40 30.61
N ASP A 71 5.42 -2.62 31.01
CA ASP A 71 6.29 -3.79 30.90
C ASP A 71 6.31 -4.31 29.47
N TYR A 72 5.20 -4.13 28.74
CA TYR A 72 5.13 -4.41 27.29
C TYR A 72 6.11 -3.53 26.49
N PHE A 73 6.20 -2.24 26.83
CA PHE A 73 7.11 -1.34 26.13
C PHE A 73 8.59 -1.53 26.50
N SER A 74 8.87 -1.94 27.74
CA SER A 74 10.25 -2.14 28.21
C SER A 74 10.87 -3.48 27.81
N ASP A 75 10.07 -4.45 27.36
CA ASP A 75 10.52 -5.80 27.04
C ASP A 75 10.93 -5.93 25.57
N GLU A 76 12.17 -6.36 25.33
CA GLU A 76 12.77 -6.45 23.99
C GLU A 76 12.01 -7.42 23.08
N TYR A 77 11.59 -8.57 23.62
CA TYR A 77 10.82 -9.56 22.89
C TYR A 77 9.45 -9.01 22.45
N CYS A 78 8.75 -8.31 23.35
CA CYS A 78 7.51 -7.63 22.99
C CYS A 78 7.71 -6.60 21.88
N GLN A 79 8.83 -5.85 21.89
CA GLN A 79 9.14 -4.88 20.83
C GLN A 79 9.42 -5.54 19.48
N GLU A 80 10.13 -6.67 19.45
CA GLU A 80 10.37 -7.44 18.22
C GLU A 80 9.05 -7.92 17.58
N ILE A 81 8.19 -8.56 18.38
CA ILE A 81 6.89 -9.03 17.92
C ILE A 81 5.98 -7.86 17.51
N HIS A 82 5.99 -6.77 18.27
CA HIS A 82 5.23 -5.55 17.93
C HIS A 82 5.64 -5.03 16.55
N ALA A 83 6.94 -4.90 16.29
CA ALA A 83 7.44 -4.45 15.00
C ALA A 83 7.01 -5.36 13.83
N LEU A 84 6.96 -6.68 14.06
CA LEU A 84 6.45 -7.64 13.07
C LEU A 84 4.97 -7.41 12.77
N ILE A 85 4.13 -7.26 13.80
CA ILE A 85 2.70 -6.99 13.65
C ILE A 85 2.46 -5.70 12.87
N VAL A 86 3.18 -4.62 13.21
CA VAL A 86 3.04 -3.32 12.54
C VAL A 86 3.45 -3.38 11.08
N ARG A 87 4.49 -4.15 10.73
CA ARG A 87 4.94 -4.36 9.34
C ARG A 87 3.95 -5.21 8.53
N GLN A 88 3.33 -6.19 9.16
CA GLN A 88 2.50 -7.18 8.48
C GLN A 88 1.01 -6.83 8.44
N LYS A 89 0.55 -5.87 9.24
CA LYS A 89 -0.88 -5.56 9.34
C LYS A 89 -1.54 -5.16 8.02
N THR A 90 -0.82 -4.47 7.13
CA THR A 90 -1.36 -4.06 5.83
C THR A 90 -1.43 -5.24 4.87
N GLN A 91 -0.37 -6.06 4.83
CA GLN A 91 -0.30 -7.25 4.00
C GLN A 91 -1.41 -8.25 4.33
N HIS A 92 -1.75 -8.41 5.61
CA HIS A 92 -2.75 -9.37 6.08
C HIS A 92 -4.09 -8.73 6.45
N ASN A 93 -4.26 -7.42 6.18
CA ASN A 93 -5.45 -6.66 6.53
C ASN A 93 -5.91 -6.86 7.99
N LEU A 94 -4.91 -6.92 8.88
CA LEU A 94 -5.06 -7.21 10.29
C LEU A 94 -5.51 -5.93 11.02
N VAL A 95 -6.64 -6.01 11.72
CA VAL A 95 -7.11 -4.91 12.56
C VAL A 95 -6.38 -4.95 13.89
N VAL A 96 -5.46 -4.01 14.10
CA VAL A 96 -4.73 -3.86 15.37
C VAL A 96 -5.58 -3.07 16.36
N VAL A 97 -5.81 -3.64 17.54
CA VAL A 97 -6.57 -3.05 18.64
C VAL A 97 -5.72 -3.06 19.91
N PRO A 98 -5.22 -1.91 20.37
CA PRO A 98 -4.57 -1.81 21.66
C PRO A 98 -5.59 -1.98 22.79
N VAL A 99 -5.22 -2.71 23.83
CA VAL A 99 -5.97 -2.81 25.09
C VAL A 99 -5.06 -2.31 26.20
N LEU A 100 -5.37 -1.17 26.81
CA LEU A 100 -4.52 -0.54 27.80
C LEU A 100 -4.76 -1.17 29.18
N LEU A 101 -3.80 -1.96 29.65
CA LEU A 101 -3.90 -2.68 30.92
C LEU A 101 -3.66 -1.75 32.11
N ARG A 102 -2.56 -0.99 32.04
CA ARG A 102 -2.05 -0.17 33.15
C ARG A 102 -1.51 1.15 32.65
N LEU A 103 -1.66 2.17 33.49
CA LEU A 103 -1.16 3.52 33.22
C LEU A 103 0.29 3.49 32.70
N CYS A 104 0.48 4.02 31.49
CA CYS A 104 1.77 4.21 30.85
C CYS A 104 1.68 5.42 29.90
N ASP A 105 2.82 6.06 29.63
CA ASP A 105 2.88 7.16 28.68
C ASP A 105 2.86 6.60 27.26
N LEU A 106 1.88 7.04 26.47
CA LEU A 106 1.70 6.64 25.08
C LEU A 106 2.25 7.69 24.10
N ALA A 107 2.62 8.87 24.57
CA ALA A 107 3.05 9.96 23.71
C ALA A 107 4.29 9.57 22.90
N GLY A 108 4.20 9.71 21.57
CA GLY A 108 5.29 9.35 20.65
C GLY A 108 5.44 7.84 20.42
N THR A 109 4.57 7.01 20.98
CA THR A 109 4.46 5.61 20.60
C THR A 109 3.61 5.47 19.35
N ASP A 110 3.82 4.41 18.58
CA ASP A 110 3.02 4.16 17.39
C ASP A 110 1.58 3.69 17.73
N ILE A 111 1.30 3.42 19.02
CA ILE A 111 -0.02 3.09 19.56
C ILE A 111 -0.95 4.31 19.62
N GLU A 112 -0.40 5.52 19.73
CA GLU A 112 -1.16 6.78 19.87
C GLU A 112 -2.15 7.02 18.71
N LYS A 113 -1.86 6.46 17.52
CA LYS A 113 -2.71 6.58 16.32
C LYS A 113 -3.91 5.64 16.28
N TYR A 114 -4.04 4.72 17.25
CA TYR A 114 -5.13 3.73 17.27
C TYR A 114 -6.17 4.06 18.34
N LYS A 115 -7.43 3.74 18.05
CA LYS A 115 -8.46 3.69 19.10
C LYS A 115 -8.21 2.49 19.99
N ALA A 116 -7.87 2.74 21.25
CA ALA A 116 -7.61 1.71 22.24
C ALA A 116 -8.88 1.31 23.01
N LEU A 117 -8.81 0.15 23.68
CA LEU A 117 -9.80 -0.34 24.63
C LEU A 117 -9.25 -0.32 26.06
N PRO A 118 -10.09 -0.16 27.09
CA PRO A 118 -11.52 0.20 27.02
C PRO A 118 -11.79 1.53 26.30
N GLU A 119 -12.98 1.68 25.71
CA GLU A 119 -13.32 2.90 24.95
C GLU A 119 -13.26 4.13 25.88
N GLU A 120 -12.56 5.19 25.46
CA GLU A 120 -12.30 6.40 26.27
C GLU A 120 -13.56 7.05 26.85
N ASN A 121 -14.66 7.01 26.09
CA ASN A 121 -15.96 7.58 26.48
C ASN A 121 -16.77 6.71 27.47
N SER A 122 -16.29 5.51 27.78
CA SER A 122 -17.00 4.54 28.62
C SER A 122 -16.53 4.52 30.07
N GLY A 123 -15.42 5.20 30.39
CA GLY A 123 -14.85 5.21 31.74
C GLY A 123 -13.39 5.64 31.75
N ASN A 124 -12.53 4.85 32.40
CA ASN A 124 -11.08 5.10 32.36
C ASN A 124 -10.45 4.41 31.14
N GLN A 125 -9.41 5.02 30.58
CA GLN A 125 -8.72 4.44 29.42
C GLN A 125 -7.86 3.22 29.79
N PHE A 126 -7.43 3.11 31.05
CA PHE A 126 -6.60 2.00 31.55
C PHE A 126 -7.40 1.08 32.46
N LEU A 127 -7.37 -0.23 32.20
CA LEU A 127 -8.08 -1.25 32.98
C LEU A 127 -7.81 -1.12 34.48
N ASN A 128 -6.57 -0.89 34.90
CA ASN A 128 -6.21 -0.78 36.31
C ASN A 128 -6.87 0.41 37.04
N GLN A 129 -7.36 1.43 36.34
CA GLN A 129 -7.99 2.62 36.93
C GLN A 129 -9.50 2.49 37.14
N TRP A 130 -10.15 1.49 36.55
CA TRP A 130 -11.58 1.26 36.75
C TRP A 130 -11.90 0.87 38.20
N SER A 131 -12.94 1.51 38.77
CA SER A 131 -13.48 1.17 40.08
C SER A 131 -14.11 -0.23 40.09
N ASP A 132 -14.88 -0.54 39.05
CA ASP A 132 -15.40 -1.88 38.77
C ASP A 132 -14.66 -2.49 37.56
N LYS A 133 -13.91 -3.57 37.79
CA LYS A 133 -13.15 -4.24 36.74
C LYS A 133 -14.06 -5.01 35.78
N ASP A 134 -15.18 -5.55 36.26
CA ASP A 134 -16.09 -6.32 35.42
C ASP A 134 -16.76 -5.43 34.37
N GLU A 135 -17.05 -4.17 34.71
CA GLU A 135 -17.56 -3.18 33.76
C GLU A 135 -16.54 -2.92 32.64
N ALA A 136 -15.26 -2.76 33.01
CA ALA A 136 -14.17 -2.56 32.05
C ALA A 136 -13.99 -3.75 31.10
N TYR A 137 -13.99 -4.98 31.63
CA TYR A 137 -13.90 -6.20 30.82
C TYR A 137 -15.14 -6.39 29.93
N THR A 138 -16.32 -6.00 30.41
CA THR A 138 -17.56 -6.04 29.61
C THR A 138 -17.50 -5.03 28.47
N ASN A 139 -16.93 -3.84 28.68
CA ASN A 139 -16.70 -2.88 27.61
C ASN A 139 -15.78 -3.45 26.51
N ILE A 140 -14.70 -4.13 26.91
CA ILE A 140 -13.79 -4.82 25.98
C ILE A 140 -14.54 -5.93 25.22
N GLU A 141 -15.31 -6.77 25.91
CA GLU A 141 -16.11 -7.84 25.28
C GLU A 141 -17.07 -7.28 24.22
N ILE A 142 -17.83 -6.24 24.55
CA ILE A 142 -18.81 -5.62 23.65
C ILE A 142 -18.11 -5.02 22.43
N SER A 143 -16.97 -4.35 22.63
CA SER A 143 -16.25 -3.68 21.56
C SER A 143 -15.62 -4.69 20.59
N ILE A 144 -15.01 -5.75 21.11
CA ILE A 144 -14.47 -6.85 20.30
C ILE A 144 -15.60 -7.56 19.54
N ARG A 145 -16.74 -7.80 20.18
CA ARG A 145 -17.92 -8.37 19.51
C ARG A 145 -18.38 -7.52 18.34
N LYS A 146 -18.59 -6.21 18.54
CA LYS A 146 -19.00 -5.28 17.47
C LYS A 146 -17.99 -5.28 16.32
N LEU A 147 -16.70 -5.30 16.64
CA LEU A 147 -15.64 -5.36 15.63
C LEU A 147 -15.68 -6.68 14.85
N ALA A 148 -15.81 -7.82 15.53
CA ALA A 148 -15.93 -9.12 14.90
C ALA A 148 -17.18 -9.20 14.02
N GLU A 149 -18.35 -8.76 14.52
CA GLU A 149 -19.59 -8.67 13.76
C GLU A 149 -19.40 -7.79 12.51
N LYS A 150 -18.74 -6.63 12.63
CA LYS A 150 -18.42 -5.76 11.49
C LYS A 150 -17.57 -6.50 10.44
N ILE A 151 -16.52 -7.20 10.87
CA ILE A 151 -15.66 -8.00 9.98
C ILE A 151 -16.46 -9.14 9.31
N GLN A 152 -17.40 -9.75 10.03
CA GLN A 152 -18.29 -10.80 9.52
C GLN A 152 -19.43 -10.30 8.63
N THR A 153 -19.81 -9.02 8.73
CA THR A 153 -20.72 -8.37 7.78
C THR A 153 -20.00 -7.83 6.54
N ASN A 154 -18.67 -7.72 6.57
CA ASN A 154 -17.79 -7.31 5.46
C ASN A 154 -16.77 -8.38 4.92
N PRO A 155 -16.99 -9.71 5.03
CA PRO A 155 -15.98 -10.70 4.66
C PRO A 155 -15.83 -10.87 3.15
N GLY A 156 -16.88 -10.54 2.40
CA GLY A 156 -16.85 -10.55 0.94
C GLY A 156 -15.85 -9.55 0.38
N ASP A 157 -15.75 -8.33 0.93
CA ASP A 157 -14.93 -7.28 0.33
C ASP A 157 -13.43 -7.56 0.51
N ASN A 158 -12.96 -7.98 1.70
CA ASN A 158 -11.54 -8.24 1.92
C ASN A 158 -11.01 -9.51 1.25
N SER A 159 -11.79 -10.60 1.26
CA SER A 159 -11.43 -11.84 0.56
C SER A 159 -11.46 -11.65 -0.96
N ARG A 160 -12.50 -10.96 -1.49
CA ARG A 160 -12.57 -10.61 -2.91
C ARG A 160 -11.46 -9.65 -3.30
N LYS A 161 -11.10 -8.68 -2.45
CA LYS A 161 -9.95 -7.78 -2.67
C LYS A 161 -8.66 -8.55 -2.82
N GLN A 162 -8.36 -9.48 -1.91
CA GLN A 162 -7.13 -10.27 -1.95
C GLN A 162 -7.10 -11.25 -3.14
N GLN A 163 -8.20 -11.95 -3.41
CA GLN A 163 -8.33 -12.81 -4.59
C GLN A 163 -8.21 -12.02 -5.89
N LEU A 164 -8.86 -10.85 -5.97
CA LEU A 164 -8.78 -9.98 -7.12
C LEU A 164 -7.36 -9.42 -7.29
N GLN A 165 -6.68 -9.08 -6.19
CA GLN A 165 -5.27 -8.66 -6.22
C GLN A 165 -4.38 -9.74 -6.83
N GLU A 166 -4.48 -10.98 -6.36
CA GLU A 166 -3.68 -12.10 -6.85
C GLU A 166 -3.97 -12.39 -8.34
N LEU A 167 -5.24 -12.36 -8.73
CA LEU A 167 -5.68 -12.50 -10.13
C LEU A 167 -5.12 -11.38 -11.01
N LEU A 168 -5.19 -10.13 -10.56
CA LEU A 168 -4.74 -8.94 -11.30
C LEU A 168 -3.21 -8.80 -11.33
N LEU A 169 -2.50 -9.25 -10.30
CA LEU A 169 -1.04 -9.36 -10.33
C LEU A 169 -0.59 -10.43 -11.35
N GLY A 170 -1.33 -11.55 -11.42
CA GLY A 170 -1.17 -12.60 -12.43
C GLY A 170 -1.74 -12.25 -13.82
N PHE A 171 -2.44 -11.13 -13.97
CA PHE A 171 -2.97 -10.59 -15.22
C PHE A 171 -1.79 -10.03 -16.04
N ASN A 172 -1.07 -10.95 -16.67
CA ASN A 172 0.25 -10.70 -17.26
C ASN A 172 0.23 -11.04 -18.75
N PHE A 173 -0.38 -10.17 -19.56
CA PHE A 173 -0.42 -10.37 -21.00
C PHE A 173 1.01 -10.43 -21.57
N LYS A 174 1.24 -11.42 -22.43
CA LYS A 174 2.55 -11.83 -22.95
C LYS A 174 3.36 -10.71 -23.60
N ASN A 175 2.73 -9.62 -23.98
CA ASN A 175 3.38 -8.52 -24.70
C ASN A 175 4.04 -7.49 -23.77
N GLU A 176 3.63 -7.50 -22.50
CA GLU A 176 4.13 -6.61 -21.48
C GLU A 176 5.45 -7.19 -20.87
N VAL A 177 5.46 -8.49 -20.56
CA VAL A 177 6.60 -9.25 -19.97
C VAL A 177 7.96 -9.06 -20.68
N PRO A 178 8.08 -9.07 -22.02
CA PRO A 178 9.36 -8.92 -22.71
C PRO A 178 9.99 -7.54 -22.50
N LEU A 179 9.17 -6.47 -22.47
CA LEU A 179 9.64 -5.11 -22.20
C LEU A 179 10.15 -4.99 -20.75
N TYR A 180 9.46 -5.61 -19.79
CA TYR A 180 9.89 -5.67 -18.39
C TYR A 180 11.14 -6.53 -18.18
N SER A 181 11.28 -7.63 -18.93
CA SER A 181 12.45 -8.53 -18.81
C SER A 181 13.75 -7.82 -19.21
N LYS A 182 13.69 -6.88 -20.15
CA LYS A 182 14.83 -6.03 -20.52
C LYS A 182 15.22 -5.08 -19.37
N TYR A 183 14.25 -4.54 -18.64
CA TYR A 183 14.46 -3.71 -17.45
C TYR A 183 15.05 -4.51 -16.28
N ILE A 184 14.42 -5.62 -15.89
CA ILE A 184 14.85 -6.46 -14.77
C ILE A 184 16.28 -6.99 -14.96
N ARG A 185 16.67 -7.33 -16.20
CA ARG A 185 18.03 -7.80 -16.53
C ARG A 185 19.13 -6.75 -16.32
N THR A 186 18.77 -5.47 -16.17
CA THR A 186 19.77 -4.42 -15.93
C THR A 186 20.11 -4.21 -14.46
N ASN A 187 19.36 -4.82 -13.52
CA ASN A 187 19.63 -4.79 -12.07
C ASN A 187 19.80 -3.37 -11.48
N ARG A 188 19.08 -2.37 -12.02
CA ARG A 188 19.28 -0.95 -11.68
C ARG A 188 18.19 -0.47 -10.72
N THR A 189 18.59 -0.09 -9.52
CA THR A 189 17.76 0.67 -8.56
C THR A 189 17.59 2.11 -9.08
N VAL A 190 16.41 2.71 -8.89
CA VAL A 190 16.00 3.93 -9.61
C VAL A 190 15.66 5.06 -8.63
N HIS A 191 16.25 6.24 -8.84
CA HIS A 191 15.97 7.44 -8.03
C HIS A 191 14.66 8.17 -8.33
N ALA A 192 14.19 8.16 -9.58
CA ALA A 192 12.94 8.82 -9.97
C ALA A 192 12.22 7.99 -11.04
N VAL A 193 10.92 7.78 -10.89
CA VAL A 193 10.07 7.30 -11.98
C VAL A 193 9.12 8.42 -12.35
N LEU A 194 9.19 8.84 -13.60
CA LEU A 194 8.20 9.73 -14.18
C LEU A 194 7.15 8.90 -14.90
N MET A 195 5.88 9.25 -14.71
CA MET A 195 4.78 8.60 -15.41
C MET A 195 3.85 9.64 -15.99
N GLN A 196 3.54 9.50 -17.28
CA GLN A 196 2.61 10.35 -18.01
C GLN A 196 1.53 9.48 -18.64
N GLY A 197 0.25 9.81 -18.43
CA GLY A 197 -0.87 9.16 -19.12
C GLY A 197 -1.19 7.72 -18.70
N THR A 198 -2.49 7.36 -18.79
CA THR A 198 -3.21 6.14 -18.33
C THR A 198 -3.94 6.27 -16.99
N SER A 199 -4.83 5.32 -16.68
CA SER A 199 -5.60 5.30 -15.43
C SER A 199 -4.67 5.11 -14.23
N LYS A 200 -5.14 5.53 -13.05
CA LYS A 200 -4.41 5.35 -11.78
C LYS A 200 -3.92 3.90 -11.60
N CYS A 201 -4.70 2.93 -12.08
CA CYS A 201 -4.43 1.49 -12.05
C CYS A 201 -3.26 1.07 -12.94
N SER A 202 -3.20 1.56 -14.19
CA SER A 202 -2.07 1.28 -15.10
C SER A 202 -0.75 1.73 -14.49
N HIS A 203 -0.73 2.91 -13.90
CA HIS A 203 0.46 3.45 -13.27
C HIS A 203 0.89 2.65 -12.04
N GLY A 204 -0.03 2.31 -11.15
CA GLY A 204 0.32 1.56 -9.95
C GLY A 204 0.77 0.13 -10.23
N LEU A 205 0.19 -0.54 -11.23
CA LEU A 205 0.69 -1.82 -11.70
C LEU A 205 2.12 -1.74 -12.21
N LEU A 206 2.38 -0.73 -13.04
CA LEU A 206 3.72 -0.50 -13.57
C LEU A 206 4.71 -0.23 -12.44
N LEU A 207 4.36 0.63 -11.48
CA LEU A 207 5.21 0.95 -10.34
C LEU A 207 5.44 -0.27 -9.45
N HIS A 208 4.38 -1.00 -9.08
CA HIS A 208 4.51 -2.23 -8.29
C HIS A 208 5.45 -3.23 -8.97
N ARG A 209 5.40 -3.37 -10.31
CA ARG A 209 6.26 -4.28 -11.10
C ARG A 209 7.69 -3.80 -11.28
N ILE A 210 7.90 -2.50 -11.52
CA ILE A 210 9.22 -1.92 -11.78
C ILE A 210 9.99 -1.67 -10.47
N VAL A 211 9.25 -1.42 -9.40
CA VAL A 211 9.78 -0.69 -8.25
C VAL A 211 9.41 -1.29 -6.88
N GLY A 212 8.33 -2.06 -6.77
CA GLY A 212 7.88 -2.65 -5.51
C GLY A 212 7.21 -1.66 -4.53
N LYS A 213 7.08 -2.06 -3.25
CA LYS A 213 6.19 -1.41 -2.26
C LYS A 213 6.77 -0.22 -1.46
N SER A 214 8.06 0.09 -1.56
CA SER A 214 8.72 1.04 -0.65
C SER A 214 9.27 2.27 -1.35
N LYS A 215 8.48 3.35 -1.52
CA LYS A 215 8.96 4.67 -1.98
C LYS A 215 8.16 5.85 -1.46
N LYS A 216 8.80 7.03 -1.46
CA LYS A 216 8.13 8.32 -1.32
C LYS A 216 7.56 8.71 -2.70
N GLU A 217 6.24 8.68 -2.82
CA GLU A 217 5.51 9.01 -4.05
C GLU A 217 4.95 10.42 -3.97
N ILE A 218 5.25 11.25 -4.97
CA ILE A 218 4.71 12.59 -5.16
C ILE A 218 3.75 12.53 -6.34
N TRP A 219 2.47 12.74 -6.07
CA TRP A 219 1.44 12.79 -7.10
C TRP A 219 1.14 14.24 -7.49
N VAL A 220 1.36 14.57 -8.76
CA VAL A 220 1.09 15.89 -9.35
C VAL A 220 -0.21 15.83 -10.14
N ASN A 221 -1.28 16.32 -9.52
CA ASN A 221 -2.59 16.46 -10.17
C ASN A 221 -2.62 17.75 -10.97
N LEU A 222 -2.73 17.63 -12.30
CA LEU A 222 -2.75 18.79 -13.21
C LEU A 222 -4.16 19.28 -13.53
N GLY A 223 -5.19 18.57 -13.08
CA GLY A 223 -6.60 18.91 -13.28
C GLY A 223 -7.05 18.85 -14.75
N SER A 224 -8.32 18.47 -14.97
CA SER A 224 -8.97 18.52 -16.29
C SER A 224 -9.38 19.93 -16.72
N ASN A 225 -8.96 20.97 -16.01
CA ASN A 225 -9.35 22.34 -16.30
C ASN A 225 -8.53 22.90 -17.46
N VAL A 226 -9.25 23.37 -18.48
CA VAL A 226 -8.75 23.96 -19.75
C VAL A 226 -7.89 25.23 -19.53
N HIS A 227 -7.78 25.72 -18.29
CA HIS A 227 -7.00 26.89 -17.94
C HIS A 227 -5.65 26.53 -17.29
N ALA A 228 -4.64 26.52 -18.16
CA ALA A 228 -3.21 26.74 -17.90
C ALA A 228 -2.53 25.86 -16.83
N VAL A 229 -2.09 24.67 -17.25
CA VAL A 229 -0.90 24.06 -16.66
C VAL A 229 0.25 25.05 -16.86
N SER A 230 0.74 25.65 -15.78
CA SER A 230 1.95 26.49 -15.78
C SER A 230 3.08 25.78 -15.06
N THR A 231 4.32 26.05 -15.48
CA THR A 231 5.52 25.52 -14.81
C THR A 231 5.55 25.92 -13.33
N GLU A 232 5.10 27.14 -13.00
CA GLU A 232 4.98 27.63 -11.63
C GLU A 232 4.04 26.79 -10.76
N ASN A 233 2.89 26.38 -11.29
CA ASN A 233 1.96 25.52 -10.57
C ASN A 233 2.54 24.13 -10.31
N ILE A 234 3.29 23.57 -11.27
CA ILE A 234 3.97 22.28 -11.09
C ILE A 234 5.01 22.37 -9.97
N TRP A 235 5.83 23.43 -9.96
CA TRP A 235 6.81 23.68 -8.90
C TRP A 235 6.17 23.82 -7.53
N LYS A 236 5.03 24.51 -7.46
CA LYS A 236 4.26 24.67 -6.22
C LYS A 236 3.79 23.32 -5.66
N ILE A 237 3.16 22.49 -6.49
CA ILE A 237 2.66 21.17 -6.07
C ILE A 237 3.79 20.28 -5.54
N ILE A 238 4.91 20.22 -6.26
CA ILE A 238 6.06 19.39 -5.86
C ILE A 238 6.70 19.95 -4.58
N GLY A 239 6.82 21.27 -4.46
CA GLY A 239 7.38 21.89 -3.27
C GLY A 239 6.51 21.68 -2.03
N GLU A 240 5.18 21.75 -2.15
CA GLU A 240 4.24 21.40 -1.06
C GLU A 240 4.40 19.95 -0.63
N ALA A 241 4.52 19.00 -1.58
CA ALA A 241 4.75 17.58 -1.28
C ALA A 241 6.11 17.27 -0.62
N LEU A 242 7.04 18.22 -0.68
CA LEU A 242 8.37 18.14 -0.09
C LEU A 242 8.54 19.02 1.15
N ASP A 243 7.46 19.62 1.66
CA ASP A 243 7.46 20.57 2.78
C ASP A 243 8.38 21.79 2.57
N VAL A 244 8.54 22.22 1.32
CA VAL A 244 9.35 23.40 0.96
C VAL A 244 8.56 24.67 1.20
N ARG A 245 8.98 25.46 2.20
CA ARG A 245 8.29 26.69 2.65
C ARG A 245 8.04 27.72 1.55
N ILE A 246 8.96 27.83 0.58
CA ILE A 246 8.83 28.70 -0.59
C ILE A 246 9.20 27.86 -1.82
N PRO A 247 8.21 27.37 -2.60
CA PRO A 247 8.43 26.37 -3.64
C PRO A 247 8.96 26.99 -4.94
N LEU A 248 10.09 27.70 -4.85
CA LEU A 248 10.83 28.17 -6.01
C LEU A 248 11.61 27.00 -6.64
N PRO A 249 11.85 27.01 -7.98
CA PRO A 249 12.57 25.92 -8.66
C PRO A 249 13.88 25.52 -7.98
N ALA A 250 14.70 26.48 -7.56
CA ALA A 250 15.97 26.22 -6.89
C ALA A 250 15.80 25.53 -5.53
N SER A 251 14.83 25.98 -4.73
CA SER A 251 14.54 25.42 -3.40
C SER A 251 14.02 23.98 -3.49
N VAL A 252 13.12 23.73 -4.45
CA VAL A 252 12.59 22.40 -4.71
C VAL A 252 13.70 21.45 -5.22
N CYS A 253 14.55 21.92 -6.15
CA CYS A 253 15.67 21.11 -6.64
C CYS A 253 16.68 20.78 -5.52
N SER A 254 16.94 21.71 -4.60
CA SER A 254 17.80 21.45 -3.44
C SER A 254 17.24 20.34 -2.56
N GLN A 255 15.95 20.41 -2.23
CA GLN A 255 15.29 19.41 -1.40
C GLN A 255 15.26 18.03 -2.08
N LEU A 256 14.99 18.00 -3.39
CA LEU A 256 15.05 16.77 -4.18
C LEU A 256 16.45 16.17 -4.19
N GLY A 257 17.49 17.00 -4.38
CA GLY A 257 18.88 16.57 -4.34
C GLY A 257 19.27 15.92 -3.01
N GLU A 258 18.84 16.50 -1.88
CA GLU A 258 19.06 15.93 -0.54
C GLU A 258 18.34 14.60 -0.34
N VAL A 259 17.07 14.50 -0.77
CA VAL A 259 16.28 13.25 -0.69
C VAL A 259 16.94 12.15 -1.51
N MET A 260 17.39 12.47 -2.73
CA MET A 260 18.08 11.53 -3.61
C MET A 260 19.45 11.10 -3.04
N ALA A 261 20.19 12.01 -2.39
CA ALA A 261 21.46 11.67 -1.74
C ALA A 261 21.28 10.74 -0.52
N GLY A 262 20.12 10.77 0.14
CA GLY A 262 19.77 9.92 1.27
C GLY A 262 19.32 8.50 0.93
N ASP A 263 19.61 8.00 -0.27
CA ASP A 263 19.19 6.70 -0.80
C ASP A 263 17.67 6.47 -0.86
N THR A 264 16.89 7.55 -0.75
CA THR A 264 15.44 7.50 -0.87
C THR A 264 15.06 7.46 -2.34
N GLU A 265 14.40 6.38 -2.72
CA GLU A 265 13.88 6.27 -4.07
C GLU A 265 12.56 7.06 -4.19
N LEU A 266 12.52 8.02 -5.12
CA LEU A 266 11.40 8.94 -5.33
C LEU A 266 10.58 8.50 -6.55
N VAL A 267 9.28 8.79 -6.55
CA VAL A 267 8.43 8.64 -7.73
C VAL A 267 7.64 9.93 -7.90
N ILE A 268 7.68 10.56 -9.07
CA ILE A 268 6.89 11.76 -9.38
C ILE A 268 5.91 11.42 -10.50
N ARG A 269 4.62 11.40 -10.20
CA ARG A 269 3.57 11.02 -11.16
C ARG A 269 2.78 12.22 -11.64
N PHE A 270 2.42 12.23 -12.91
CA PHE A 270 1.58 13.26 -13.50
C PHE A 270 0.29 12.63 -14.02
N ASP A 271 -0.82 13.36 -13.89
CA ASP A 271 -2.09 13.00 -14.51
C ASP A 271 -2.01 12.95 -16.04
N PRO A 272 -2.99 12.36 -16.76
CA PRO A 272 -3.04 12.40 -18.21
C PRO A 272 -3.02 13.84 -18.73
N ILE A 273 -1.99 14.16 -19.49
CA ILE A 273 -1.78 15.49 -20.05
C ILE A 273 -2.30 15.51 -21.49
N GLU A 274 -3.22 16.42 -21.78
CA GLU A 274 -3.64 16.66 -23.17
C GLU A 274 -2.49 17.19 -24.01
N ARG A 275 -2.49 16.91 -25.33
CA ARG A 275 -1.35 17.21 -26.23
C ARG A 275 -0.88 18.67 -26.17
N TYR A 276 -1.75 19.61 -25.83
CA TYR A 276 -1.44 21.04 -25.79
C TYR A 276 -0.69 21.52 -24.54
N HIS A 277 -0.55 20.68 -23.51
CA HIS A 277 0.22 20.98 -22.29
C HIS A 277 1.64 20.38 -22.31
N LEU A 278 2.02 19.72 -23.41
CA LEU A 278 3.32 19.04 -23.54
C LEU A 278 4.51 20.01 -23.49
N ASP A 279 4.36 21.24 -23.98
CA ASP A 279 5.45 22.20 -24.03
C ASP A 279 5.78 22.79 -22.66
N GLN A 280 4.77 23.09 -21.85
CA GLN A 280 4.96 23.53 -20.45
C GLN A 280 5.61 22.42 -19.61
N LEU A 281 5.21 21.16 -19.85
CA LEU A 281 5.84 20.03 -19.19
C LEU A 281 7.31 19.88 -19.62
N ARG A 282 7.62 20.06 -20.91
CA ARG A 282 9.00 20.06 -21.41
C ARG A 282 9.85 21.17 -20.79
N GLU A 283 9.31 22.38 -20.64
CA GLU A 283 9.98 23.49 -19.97
C GLU A 283 10.26 23.18 -18.50
N PHE A 284 9.28 22.60 -17.81
CA PHE A 284 9.45 22.12 -16.44
C PHE A 284 10.58 21.07 -16.36
N TRP A 285 10.61 20.08 -17.25
CA TRP A 285 11.65 19.04 -17.25
C TRP A 285 13.05 19.61 -17.41
N LYS A 286 13.24 20.51 -18.37
CA LYS A 286 14.53 21.19 -18.57
C LYS A 286 14.92 21.95 -17.31
N SER A 287 14.00 22.70 -16.72
CA SER A 287 14.28 23.45 -15.49
C SER A 287 14.66 22.54 -14.31
N LEU A 288 14.00 21.38 -14.17
CA LEU A 288 14.27 20.41 -13.12
C LEU A 288 15.63 19.74 -13.29
N LEU A 289 15.93 19.23 -14.48
CA LEU A 289 17.19 18.55 -14.76
C LEU A 289 18.39 19.49 -14.57
N ASN A 290 18.27 20.75 -15.03
CA ASN A 290 19.31 21.75 -14.85
C ASN A 290 19.51 22.11 -13.36
N GLY A 291 18.43 22.18 -12.58
CA GLY A 291 18.50 22.44 -11.14
C GLY A 291 19.08 21.28 -10.33
N LEU A 292 18.95 20.04 -10.82
CA LEU A 292 19.52 18.84 -10.20
C LEU A 292 20.96 18.56 -10.62
N ALA A 293 21.44 19.14 -11.72
CA ALA A 293 22.81 18.97 -12.24
C ALA A 293 23.93 19.13 -11.18
N PRO A 294 23.88 20.10 -10.24
CA PRO A 294 24.91 20.27 -9.21
C PRO A 294 25.03 19.08 -8.25
N PHE A 295 23.97 18.29 -8.09
CA PHE A 295 23.94 17.15 -7.17
C PHE A 295 24.55 15.87 -7.76
N LYS A 296 24.90 15.87 -9.06
CA LYS A 296 25.42 14.69 -9.77
C LYS A 296 26.56 13.98 -9.05
N ALA A 297 27.48 14.73 -8.44
CA ALA A 297 28.65 14.18 -7.74
C ALA A 297 28.29 13.40 -6.46
N TYR A 298 27.08 13.59 -5.93
CA TYR A 298 26.59 12.98 -4.69
C TYR A 298 25.58 11.85 -4.93
N LEU A 299 25.15 11.65 -6.19
CA LEU A 299 24.22 10.59 -6.57
C LEU A 299 24.98 9.28 -6.77
N ASN A 300 24.85 8.35 -5.82
CA ASN A 300 25.54 7.05 -5.86
C ASN A 300 24.82 6.00 -6.74
N LYS A 301 23.62 6.32 -7.25
CA LYS A 301 22.86 5.49 -8.20
C LYS A 301 22.45 6.35 -9.42
N PRO A 302 22.25 5.74 -10.60
CA PRO A 302 21.75 6.46 -11.78
C PRO A 302 20.36 7.11 -11.55
N LEU A 303 20.12 8.25 -12.19
CA LEU A 303 18.81 8.84 -12.34
C LEU A 303 18.20 8.28 -13.64
N TYR A 304 17.03 7.64 -13.58
CA TYR A 304 16.32 7.21 -14.78
C TYR A 304 15.11 8.10 -15.02
N PHE A 305 14.79 8.32 -16.29
CA PHE A 305 13.60 9.04 -16.69
C PHE A 305 12.69 8.10 -17.48
N TYR A 306 11.51 7.81 -16.93
CA TYR A 306 10.54 6.96 -17.61
C TYR A 306 9.53 7.83 -18.34
N LEU A 307 9.31 7.53 -19.61
CA LEU A 307 8.26 8.18 -20.37
C LEU A 307 7.24 7.13 -20.78
N VAL A 308 6.04 7.28 -20.23
CA VAL A 308 4.88 6.43 -20.53
C VAL A 308 4.05 7.16 -21.58
N ASP A 309 3.84 6.55 -22.74
CA ASP A 309 3.02 7.12 -23.81
C ASP A 309 1.76 6.30 -24.04
N ARG A 310 0.59 6.95 -23.96
CA ARG A 310 -0.74 6.35 -24.20
C ARG A 310 -1.07 6.27 -25.69
N ASN A 311 -0.46 7.07 -26.56
CA ASN A 311 -0.96 7.21 -27.94
C ASN A 311 0.08 6.84 -29.02
N GLY A 312 1.29 6.44 -28.64
CA GLY A 312 2.36 6.18 -29.61
C GLY A 312 2.61 7.39 -30.51
N ILE A 313 2.40 8.60 -30.00
CA ILE A 313 2.51 9.81 -30.82
C ILE A 313 3.98 10.18 -30.83
N GLY A 314 4.67 9.71 -31.87
CA GLY A 314 5.92 10.25 -32.41
C GLY A 314 6.97 10.57 -31.35
N GLU A 315 7.95 9.66 -31.22
CA GLU A 315 9.25 9.85 -30.57
C GLU A 315 9.38 11.18 -29.84
N VAL A 316 9.09 11.20 -28.54
CA VAL A 316 9.60 12.29 -27.70
C VAL A 316 11.10 12.34 -27.95
N ASN A 317 11.58 13.41 -28.58
CA ASN A 317 12.97 13.50 -28.98
C ASN A 317 13.83 13.45 -27.72
N ILE A 318 14.46 12.29 -27.49
CA ILE A 318 15.27 11.98 -26.31
C ILE A 318 16.43 12.97 -26.19
N ASP A 319 16.92 13.52 -27.31
CA ASP A 319 17.96 14.54 -27.32
C ASP A 319 17.52 15.83 -26.57
N LEU A 320 16.21 16.10 -26.48
CA LEU A 320 15.66 17.23 -25.72
C LEU A 320 15.60 17.01 -24.21
N LEU A 321 15.62 15.75 -23.76
CA LEU A 321 15.66 15.36 -22.34
C LEU A 321 17.10 15.11 -21.88
N CYS A 322 17.95 14.60 -22.77
CA CYS A 322 19.39 14.43 -22.57
C CYS A 322 20.17 15.74 -22.77
N CYS A 323 19.52 16.90 -22.65
CA CYS A 323 20.12 18.22 -22.87
C CYS A 323 21.21 18.60 -21.86
N ASP A 324 21.55 17.75 -20.87
CA ASP A 324 22.50 18.12 -19.83
C ASP A 324 23.31 16.95 -19.26
N ASN A 325 24.38 17.27 -18.54
CA ASN A 325 25.38 16.34 -18.00
C ASN A 325 24.82 15.28 -17.03
N LEU A 326 23.53 15.29 -16.67
CA LEU A 326 22.94 14.41 -15.65
C LEU A 326 22.38 13.09 -16.22
N LEU A 327 21.83 13.09 -17.44
CA LEU A 327 21.20 11.94 -18.09
C LEU A 327 21.87 11.63 -19.43
N THR A 328 22.20 10.36 -19.67
CA THR A 328 22.57 9.88 -21.01
C THR A 328 21.36 9.28 -21.72
N LYS A 329 21.45 9.01 -23.03
CA LYS A 329 20.39 8.30 -23.77
C LYS A 329 20.04 6.94 -23.15
N ASP A 330 21.02 6.29 -22.55
CA ASP A 330 20.85 5.00 -21.87
C ASP A 330 20.13 5.14 -20.52
N ASP A 331 19.98 6.36 -20.01
CA ASP A 331 19.27 6.69 -18.77
C ASP A 331 17.80 7.11 -18.99
N VAL A 332 17.38 7.26 -20.24
CA VAL A 332 15.99 7.57 -20.61
C VAL A 332 15.31 6.30 -21.13
N LEU A 333 14.33 5.80 -20.38
CA LEU A 333 13.61 4.57 -20.70
C LEU A 333 12.20 4.91 -21.20
N TYR A 334 11.94 4.57 -22.45
CA TYR A 334 10.62 4.72 -23.05
C TYR A 334 9.79 3.46 -22.83
N LEU A 335 8.64 3.60 -22.15
CA LEU A 335 7.70 2.53 -21.90
C LEU A 335 6.41 2.81 -22.68
N GLN A 336 6.25 2.11 -23.80
CA GLN A 336 4.97 2.10 -24.51
C GLN A 336 4.04 1.10 -23.83
N ILE A 337 2.94 1.59 -23.26
CA ILE A 337 1.90 0.71 -22.75
C ILE A 337 1.16 0.14 -23.96
N GLN A 338 1.29 -1.17 -24.17
CA GLN A 338 0.57 -1.83 -25.25
C GLN A 338 -0.91 -1.96 -24.92
N LYS A 339 -1.73 -1.93 -25.96
CA LYS A 339 -3.16 -2.24 -25.81
C LYS A 339 -3.35 -3.74 -25.70
N LEU A 340 -4.30 -4.11 -24.87
CA LEU A 340 -4.84 -5.45 -24.75
C LEU A 340 -5.83 -5.70 -25.88
N SER A 341 -5.65 -6.78 -26.64
CA SER A 341 -6.65 -7.25 -27.59
C SER A 341 -7.79 -7.98 -26.87
N ARG A 342 -8.99 -7.98 -27.47
CA ARG A 342 -10.13 -8.75 -26.93
C ARG A 342 -9.81 -10.24 -26.82
N ASP A 343 -9.15 -10.80 -27.83
CA ASP A 343 -8.81 -12.22 -27.85
C ASP A 343 -7.85 -12.60 -26.71
N ASP A 344 -6.86 -11.75 -26.43
CA ASP A 344 -5.95 -11.97 -25.29
C ASP A 344 -6.71 -11.96 -23.95
N PHE A 345 -7.64 -11.02 -23.76
CA PHE A 345 -8.48 -10.95 -22.56
C PHE A 345 -9.35 -12.20 -22.39
N GLU A 346 -10.05 -12.61 -23.45
CA GLU A 346 -10.93 -13.77 -23.42
C GLU A 346 -10.16 -15.06 -23.16
N ASN A 347 -8.98 -15.23 -23.78
CA ASN A 347 -8.11 -16.37 -23.54
C ASN A 347 -7.64 -16.42 -22.07
N TRP A 348 -7.21 -15.29 -21.50
CA TRP A 348 -6.84 -15.24 -20.08
C TRP A 348 -8.01 -15.60 -19.17
N LEU A 349 -9.20 -15.07 -19.45
CA LEU A 349 -10.38 -15.31 -18.61
C LEU A 349 -10.78 -16.78 -18.65
N TYR A 350 -10.74 -17.38 -19.84
CA TYR A 350 -10.96 -18.81 -20.03
C TYR A 350 -9.92 -19.67 -19.28
N GLU A 351 -8.63 -19.33 -19.36
CA GLU A 351 -7.59 -20.03 -18.60
C GLU A 351 -7.86 -19.95 -17.08
N LYS A 352 -8.19 -18.77 -16.55
CA LYS A 352 -8.41 -18.59 -15.11
C LYS A 352 -9.68 -19.25 -14.59
N LEU A 353 -10.75 -19.24 -15.37
CA LEU A 353 -12.00 -19.96 -15.02
C LEU A 353 -11.76 -21.47 -14.89
N ASN A 354 -10.85 -22.03 -15.71
CA ASN A 354 -10.46 -23.43 -15.63
C ASN A 354 -9.50 -23.71 -14.45
N ASP A 355 -8.56 -22.81 -14.18
CA ASP A 355 -7.62 -22.95 -13.06
C ASP A 355 -8.31 -22.85 -11.69
N ILE A 356 -9.35 -22.02 -11.56
CA ILE A 356 -10.02 -21.69 -10.29
C ILE A 356 -11.55 -21.82 -10.46
N PRO A 357 -12.08 -23.05 -10.58
CA PRO A 357 -13.51 -23.27 -10.78
C PRO A 357 -14.33 -22.83 -9.57
N GLY A 358 -15.48 -22.18 -9.80
CA GLY A 358 -16.39 -21.71 -8.75
C GLY A 358 -15.97 -20.41 -8.05
N SER A 359 -15.02 -19.66 -8.63
CA SER A 359 -14.64 -18.33 -8.16
C SER A 359 -15.74 -17.31 -8.46
N GLU A 360 -16.40 -16.80 -7.42
CA GLU A 360 -17.42 -15.74 -7.52
C GLU A 360 -16.90 -14.49 -8.26
N VAL A 361 -15.61 -14.18 -8.10
CA VAL A 361 -14.95 -13.05 -8.77
C VAL A 361 -14.83 -13.30 -10.28
N LEU A 362 -14.35 -14.47 -10.69
CA LEU A 362 -14.16 -14.79 -12.11
C LEU A 362 -15.49 -14.97 -12.84
N GLU A 363 -16.49 -15.57 -12.19
CA GLU A 363 -17.85 -15.69 -12.73
C GLU A 363 -18.48 -14.31 -12.96
N LYS A 364 -18.23 -13.35 -12.04
CA LYS A 364 -18.70 -11.97 -12.19
C LYS A 364 -17.98 -11.25 -13.34
N ILE A 365 -16.68 -11.46 -13.51
CA ILE A 365 -15.91 -10.91 -14.65
C ILE A 365 -16.45 -11.49 -15.96
N GLU A 366 -16.69 -12.80 -16.03
CA GLU A 366 -17.25 -13.49 -17.20
C GLU A 366 -18.64 -12.98 -17.59
N ALA A 367 -19.51 -12.74 -16.60
CA ALA A 367 -20.83 -12.18 -16.82
C ALA A 367 -20.80 -10.77 -17.43
N HIS A 368 -19.76 -9.98 -17.13
CA HIS A 368 -19.60 -8.60 -17.60
C HIS A 368 -18.46 -8.42 -18.63
N ARG A 369 -17.98 -9.51 -19.24
CA ARG A 369 -16.80 -9.49 -20.12
C ARG A 369 -16.91 -8.49 -21.28
N HIS A 370 -18.12 -8.29 -21.83
CA HIS A 370 -18.38 -7.35 -22.92
C HIS A 370 -18.39 -5.88 -22.47
N GLU A 371 -18.74 -5.62 -21.21
CA GLU A 371 -18.68 -4.29 -20.61
C GLU A 371 -17.24 -3.91 -20.29
N ILE A 372 -16.51 -4.85 -19.70
CA ILE A 372 -15.08 -4.77 -19.40
C ILE A 372 -14.30 -4.51 -20.71
N MET A 373 -14.50 -5.33 -21.74
CA MET A 373 -13.87 -5.21 -23.06
C MET A 373 -14.87 -4.78 -24.15
N SER A 374 -15.28 -3.52 -24.13
CA SER A 374 -16.25 -2.96 -25.09
C SER A 374 -15.73 -2.84 -26.53
N GLY A 375 -14.41 -2.75 -26.75
CA GLY A 375 -13.76 -2.65 -28.07
C GLY A 375 -12.89 -3.86 -28.44
N GLN A 376 -12.27 -3.80 -29.61
CA GLN A 376 -11.27 -4.79 -30.06
C GLN A 376 -9.93 -4.65 -29.33
N GLU A 377 -9.62 -3.44 -28.87
CA GLU A 377 -8.42 -3.14 -28.10
C GLU A 377 -8.75 -2.12 -26.99
N ALA A 378 -8.10 -2.26 -25.84
CA ALA A 378 -8.19 -1.31 -24.72
C ALA A 378 -6.87 -1.24 -23.94
N PHE A 379 -6.65 -0.20 -23.15
CA PHE A 379 -5.47 -0.18 -22.27
C PHE A 379 -5.67 -1.11 -21.07
N VAL A 380 -4.63 -1.83 -20.68
CA VAL A 380 -4.69 -2.80 -19.58
C VAL A 380 -5.27 -2.20 -18.29
N GLY A 381 -4.87 -0.98 -17.91
CA GLY A 381 -5.41 -0.34 -16.70
C GLY A 381 -6.86 0.11 -16.80
N GLU A 382 -7.40 0.37 -18.00
CA GLU A 382 -8.83 0.66 -18.19
C GLU A 382 -9.66 -0.61 -18.00
N VAL A 383 -9.15 -1.73 -18.53
CA VAL A 383 -9.76 -3.05 -18.36
C VAL A 383 -9.79 -3.43 -16.89
N ILE A 384 -8.70 -3.18 -16.17
CA ILE A 384 -8.61 -3.44 -14.73
C ILE A 384 -9.53 -2.54 -13.91
N GLU A 385 -9.61 -1.26 -14.24
CA GLU A 385 -10.51 -0.33 -13.56
C GLU A 385 -11.97 -0.79 -13.70
N LYS A 386 -12.38 -1.23 -14.90
CA LYS A 386 -13.70 -1.83 -15.13
C LYS A 386 -13.89 -3.17 -14.43
N ILE A 387 -12.86 -4.03 -14.36
CA ILE A 387 -12.91 -5.27 -13.57
C ILE A 387 -13.16 -4.93 -12.09
N CYS A 388 -12.42 -3.99 -11.53
CA CYS A 388 -12.60 -3.53 -10.14
C CYS A 388 -14.01 -2.98 -9.91
N GLU A 389 -14.51 -2.13 -10.82
CA GLU A 389 -15.87 -1.58 -10.78
C GLU A 389 -16.93 -2.68 -10.76
N VAL A 390 -16.87 -3.60 -11.73
CA VAL A 390 -17.78 -4.76 -11.80
C VAL A 390 -17.69 -5.60 -10.53
N CYS A 391 -16.49 -5.84 -10.01
CA CYS A 391 -16.29 -6.61 -8.78
C CYS A 391 -16.71 -5.87 -7.50
N GLY A 392 -17.03 -4.57 -7.57
CA GLY A 392 -17.39 -3.75 -6.42
C GLY A 392 -16.20 -3.45 -5.50
N VAL A 393 -15.00 -3.42 -6.07
CA VAL A 393 -13.73 -3.26 -5.38
C VAL A 393 -13.08 -1.95 -5.81
N VAL A 394 -12.49 -1.22 -4.87
CA VAL A 394 -11.76 0.01 -5.20
C VAL A 394 -10.49 -0.34 -5.98
N PRO A 395 -10.12 0.39 -7.04
CA PRO A 395 -8.97 0.04 -7.86
C PRO A 395 -7.59 0.19 -7.17
N ASP A 396 -7.56 0.58 -5.91
CA ASP A 396 -6.37 0.70 -5.07
C ASP A 396 -5.76 -0.64 -4.66
N VAL A 397 -6.52 -1.73 -4.81
CA VAL A 397 -6.07 -3.11 -4.58
C VAL A 397 -4.81 -3.48 -5.36
N VAL A 398 -4.58 -2.84 -6.51
CA VAL A 398 -3.42 -3.11 -7.37
C VAL A 398 -2.28 -2.08 -7.17
N LEU A 399 -2.51 -1.07 -6.33
CA LEU A 399 -1.55 0.00 -6.02
C LEU A 399 -0.66 -0.32 -4.81
N HIS A 400 -1.07 -1.28 -3.98
CA HIS A 400 -0.42 -1.69 -2.72
C HIS A 400 -0.20 -3.19 -2.71
#